data_AF-A0A2Z5PKV8-F1
#
_entry.id   AF-A0A2Z5PKV8-F1
#
_cell.length_a   1.000
_cell.length_b   1.000
_cell.length_c   1.000
_cell.angle_alpha   90.00
_cell.angle_beta   90.00
_cell.angle_gamma   90.00
#
_symmetry.space_group_name_H-M   'P 1'
#
loop_
_entity.id
_entity.type
_entity.pdbx_description
1 polymer ?
#
loop_
_entity_poly.entity_id
_entity_poly.type
_entity_poly.pdbx_seq_one_letter_code
_entity_poly.pdbx_strand_id
1 'polypeptide(L)'
;MINLEKIKNFRDLIISKKELLEAIPFNPPKEYRGDRVEISTDHVIHILEKYKTGEVSKTQILDWVNTIWFSEWYDYCEIYSDSIASVMDELEELDEEGTDLTVETVDRYIYALQNNIEVWKLEKDNKKERNQQN
;
A
#
# COMPACT_ATOMS: atom_id res chain seq x y z
N MET A 1 1.61 25.60 -10.63
CA MET A 1 2.68 24.62 -10.35
C MET A 1 2.11 23.58 -9.42
N ILE A 2 2.26 22.29 -9.72
CA ILE A 2 1.73 21.23 -8.85
C ILE A 2 2.58 21.11 -7.60
N ASN A 3 1.91 20.95 -6.46
CA ASN A 3 2.58 20.83 -5.17
C ASN A 3 2.88 19.35 -4.88
N LEU A 4 4.08 18.88 -5.26
CA LEU A 4 4.54 17.51 -4.98
C LEU A 4 4.60 17.19 -3.48
N GLU A 5 4.71 18.20 -2.61
CA GLU A 5 4.66 18.02 -1.17
C GLU A 5 3.28 17.50 -0.72
N LYS A 6 2.19 17.92 -1.36
CA LYS A 6 0.85 17.41 -1.05
C LYS A 6 0.71 15.93 -1.41
N ILE A 7 1.33 15.49 -2.51
CA ILE A 7 1.37 14.08 -2.93
C ILE A 7 2.14 13.25 -1.89
N LYS A 8 3.32 13.72 -1.45
CA LYS A 8 4.10 13.08 -0.39
C LYS A 8 3.35 13.04 0.96
N ASN A 9 2.70 14.14 1.33
CA ASN A 9 1.91 14.19 2.56
C ASN A 9 0.73 13.22 2.52
N PHE A 10 0.12 12.98 1.36
CA PHE A 10 -0.91 11.95 1.25
C PHE A 10 -0.33 10.54 1.36
N ARG A 11 0.79 10.25 0.69
CA ARG A 11 1.52 8.98 0.85
C ARG A 11 1.79 8.68 2.32
N ASP A 12 2.17 9.68 3.10
CA ASP A 12 2.54 9.49 4.51
C ASP A 12 1.33 9.57 5.48
N LEU A 13 0.10 9.59 4.94
CA LEU A 13 -1.17 9.78 5.65
C LEU A 13 -1.19 11.01 6.58
N ILE A 14 -0.51 12.08 6.17
CA ILE A 14 -0.51 13.38 6.86
C ILE A 14 -1.75 14.20 6.48
N ILE A 15 -2.24 14.05 5.25
CA ILE A 15 -3.46 14.69 4.76
C ILE A 15 -4.48 13.65 4.30
N SER A 16 -5.75 14.03 4.30
CA SER A 16 -6.83 13.21 3.75
C SER A 16 -6.85 13.21 2.22
N LYS A 17 -7.53 12.20 1.64
CA LYS A 17 -7.84 12.15 0.20
C LYS A 17 -8.59 13.39 -0.27
N LYS A 18 -9.51 13.91 0.54
CA LYS A 18 -10.24 15.15 0.25
C LYS A 18 -9.28 16.33 0.09
N GLU A 19 -8.38 16.54 1.05
CA GLU A 19 -7.39 17.62 0.98
C GLU A 19 -6.43 17.47 -0.20
N LEU A 20 -6.09 16.23 -0.58
CA LEU A 20 -5.32 15.96 -1.79
C LEU A 20 -6.07 16.43 -3.04
N LEU A 21 -7.31 15.98 -3.23
CA LEU A 21 -8.11 16.25 -4.43
C LEU A 21 -8.57 17.71 -4.54
N GLU A 22 -8.62 18.45 -3.43
CA GLU A 22 -8.81 19.91 -3.44
C GLU A 22 -7.55 20.66 -3.92
N ALA A 23 -6.36 20.06 -3.75
CA ALA A 23 -5.08 20.70 -4.06
C ALA A 23 -4.49 20.31 -5.41
N ILE A 24 -4.73 19.08 -5.86
CA ILE A 24 -4.16 18.52 -7.10
C ILE A 24 -5.22 17.74 -7.89
N PRO A 25 -5.09 17.65 -9.23
CA PRO A 25 -5.93 16.76 -10.03
C PRO A 25 -5.64 15.30 -9.68
N PHE A 26 -6.66 14.44 -9.82
CA PHE A 26 -6.53 13.00 -9.55
C PHE A 26 -5.40 12.36 -10.35
N ASN A 27 -5.24 12.74 -11.62
CA ASN A 27 -4.13 12.33 -12.46
C ASN A 27 -3.22 13.52 -12.81
N PRO A 28 -1.91 13.27 -12.96
CA PRO A 28 -0.95 14.26 -13.41
C PRO A 28 -1.31 14.84 -14.79
N PRO A 29 -1.28 16.17 -14.95
CA PRO A 29 -1.18 16.79 -16.25
C PRO A 29 0.07 16.28 -16.99
N LYS A 30 0.04 16.38 -18.32
CA LYS A 30 1.07 15.78 -19.20
C LYS A 30 2.49 16.21 -18.82
N GLU A 31 2.65 17.46 -18.44
CA GLU A 31 3.93 18.08 -18.09
C GLU A 31 4.50 17.62 -16.73
N TYR A 32 3.70 16.94 -15.88
CA TYR A 32 4.12 16.38 -14.59
C TYR A 32 4.15 14.84 -14.59
N ARG A 33 4.07 14.19 -15.75
CA ARG A 33 4.08 12.72 -15.86
C ARG A 33 5.40 12.07 -15.41
N GLY A 34 6.49 12.84 -15.35
CA GLY A 34 7.78 12.36 -14.83
C GLY A 34 7.95 12.56 -13.31
N ASP A 35 7.07 13.32 -12.66
CA ASP A 35 7.24 13.72 -11.26
C ASP A 35 6.50 12.75 -10.31
N ARG A 36 6.88 11.47 -10.39
CA ARG A 36 6.28 10.40 -9.61
C ARG A 36 6.84 10.40 -8.18
N VAL A 37 5.96 10.20 -7.20
CA VAL A 37 6.35 10.04 -5.80
C VAL A 37 6.56 8.57 -5.50
N GLU A 38 7.76 8.22 -5.07
CA GLU A 38 8.10 6.85 -4.73
C GLU A 38 7.38 6.37 -3.46
N ILE A 39 6.85 5.15 -3.53
CA ILE A 39 6.41 4.32 -2.41
C ILE A 39 7.47 3.24 -2.16
N SER A 40 7.93 3.14 -0.92
CA SER A 40 8.88 2.11 -0.47
C SER A 40 8.22 1.22 0.58
N THR A 41 8.86 0.11 0.92
CA THR A 41 8.38 -0.81 1.96
C THR A 41 8.17 -0.10 3.29
N ASP A 42 9.06 0.83 3.68
CA ASP A 42 8.94 1.61 4.90
C ASP A 42 7.63 2.41 4.97
N HIS A 43 7.19 2.99 3.84
CA HIS A 43 5.94 3.74 3.80
C HIS A 43 4.74 2.82 4.07
N VAL A 44 4.70 1.65 3.42
CA VAL A 44 3.62 0.67 3.59
C VAL A 44 3.62 0.10 5.01
N ILE A 45 4.80 -0.30 5.51
CA ILE A 45 4.97 -0.83 6.88
C ILE A 45 4.50 0.19 7.91
N HIS A 46 4.87 1.46 7.77
CA HIS A 46 4.48 2.50 8.71
C HIS A 46 2.96 2.68 8.79
N ILE A 47 2.26 2.59 7.66
CA ILE A 47 0.79 2.67 7.61
C ILE A 47 0.16 1.44 8.26
N LEU A 48 0.69 0.26 7.98
CA LEU A 48 0.24 -1.00 8.59
C LEU A 48 0.44 -1.02 10.10
N GLU A 49 1.56 -0.51 10.61
CA GLU A 49 1.78 -0.37 12.06
C GLU A 49 0.83 0.65 12.69
N LYS A 50 0.57 1.79 12.03
CA LYS A 50 -0.46 2.75 12.48
C LYS A 50 -1.86 2.15 12.54
N TYR A 51 -2.17 1.20 11.65
CA TYR A 51 -3.43 0.47 11.73
C TYR A 51 -3.48 -0.46 12.94
N LYS A 52 -2.37 -1.17 13.23
CA LYS A 52 -2.26 -2.01 14.43
C LYS A 52 -2.43 -1.22 15.73
N THR A 53 -1.94 0.02 15.79
CA THR A 53 -2.11 0.90 16.96
C THR A 53 -3.48 1.59 17.01
N GLY A 54 -4.30 1.46 15.97
CA GLY A 54 -5.60 2.11 15.85
C GLY A 54 -5.55 3.60 15.48
N GLU A 55 -4.37 4.13 15.11
CA GLU A 55 -4.20 5.50 14.63
C GLU A 55 -4.80 5.72 13.23
N VAL A 56 -4.85 4.65 12.43
CA VAL A 56 -5.42 4.63 11.08
C VAL A 56 -6.50 3.55 11.01
N SER A 57 -7.64 3.87 10.42
CA SER A 57 -8.73 2.92 10.19
C SER A 57 -8.56 2.12 8.89
N LYS A 58 -9.24 0.97 8.78
CA LYS A 58 -9.29 0.18 7.54
C LYS A 58 -9.72 1.04 6.35
N THR A 59 -10.77 1.84 6.50
CA THR A 59 -11.27 2.72 5.43
C THR A 59 -10.20 3.70 4.95
N GLN A 60 -9.38 4.24 5.85
CA GLN A 60 -8.27 5.13 5.46
C GLN A 60 -7.17 4.40 4.68
N ILE A 61 -6.88 3.14 5.03
CA ILE A 61 -5.96 2.30 4.24
C ILE A 61 -6.53 2.07 2.83
N LEU A 62 -7.79 1.66 2.72
CA LEU A 62 -8.42 1.38 1.43
C LEU A 62 -8.46 2.62 0.54
N ASP A 63 -8.81 3.78 1.09
CA ASP A 63 -8.76 5.05 0.37
C ASP A 63 -7.33 5.38 -0.11
N TRP A 64 -6.32 5.07 0.70
CA TRP A 64 -4.92 5.27 0.37
C TRP A 64 -4.44 4.34 -0.74
N VAL A 65 -4.72 3.04 -0.63
CA VAL A 65 -4.40 2.01 -1.63
C VAL A 65 -5.03 2.37 -2.97
N ASN A 66 -6.35 2.60 -3.00
CA ASN A 66 -7.08 2.96 -4.21
C ASN A 66 -6.52 4.24 -4.85
N THR A 67 -6.17 5.25 -4.04
CA THR A 67 -5.62 6.49 -4.59
C THR A 67 -4.23 6.27 -5.17
N ILE A 68 -3.36 5.51 -4.52
CA ILE A 68 -2.01 5.21 -5.06
C ILE A 68 -2.10 4.37 -6.33
N TRP A 69 -2.98 3.37 -6.34
CA TRP A 69 -3.11 2.42 -7.44
C TRP A 69 -3.68 3.06 -8.71
N PHE A 70 -4.76 3.84 -8.55
CA PHE A 70 -5.49 4.39 -9.69
C PHE A 70 -5.03 5.79 -10.11
N SER A 71 -4.28 6.50 -9.27
CA SER A 71 -3.66 7.74 -9.70
C SER A 71 -2.31 7.44 -10.33
N GLU A 72 -1.99 8.12 -11.43
CA GLU A 72 -0.65 8.03 -11.98
C GLU A 72 0.33 8.92 -11.19
N TRP A 73 0.19 9.14 -9.89
CA TRP A 73 1.10 10.04 -9.14
C TRP A 73 2.30 9.33 -8.50
N TYR A 74 2.27 8.00 -8.45
CA TYR A 74 3.19 7.21 -7.64
C TYR A 74 3.87 6.12 -8.46
N ASP A 75 5.07 5.74 -8.03
CA ASP A 75 5.78 4.54 -8.48
C ASP A 75 6.25 3.75 -7.26
N TYR A 76 6.39 2.44 -7.38
CA TYR A 76 7.00 1.61 -6.33
C TYR A 76 8.52 1.62 -6.46
N CYS A 77 9.21 1.59 -5.33
CA CYS A 77 10.66 1.41 -5.29
C CYS A 77 11.04 0.12 -6.05
N GLU A 78 11.85 0.25 -7.09
CA GLU A 78 12.11 -0.81 -8.08
C GLU A 78 12.61 -2.12 -7.45
N ILE A 79 13.43 -2.05 -6.40
CA ILE A 79 14.01 -3.23 -5.74
C ILE A 79 12.94 -4.05 -4.99
N TYR A 80 11.86 -3.41 -4.56
CA TYR A 80 10.81 -3.99 -3.74
C TYR A 80 9.44 -3.99 -4.44
N SER A 81 9.40 -3.69 -5.74
CA SER A 81 8.15 -3.42 -6.47
C SER A 81 7.16 -4.56 -6.36
N ASP A 82 7.63 -5.80 -6.52
CA ASP A 82 6.78 -6.99 -6.52
C ASP A 82 6.22 -7.28 -5.13
N SER A 83 7.06 -7.13 -4.10
CA SER A 83 6.64 -7.32 -2.70
C SER A 83 5.60 -6.26 -2.30
N ILE A 84 5.85 -4.99 -2.63
CA ILE A 84 4.90 -3.88 -2.40
C ILE A 84 3.61 -4.14 -3.16
N ALA A 85 3.68 -4.41 -4.46
CA ALA A 85 2.51 -4.67 -5.30
C ALA A 85 1.66 -5.80 -4.74
N SER A 86 2.27 -6.91 -4.31
CA SER A 86 1.52 -8.04 -3.74
C SER A 86 0.75 -7.70 -2.46
N VAL A 87 1.27 -6.78 -1.63
CA VAL A 87 0.52 -6.32 -0.44
C VAL A 87 -0.57 -5.34 -0.83
N MET A 88 -0.30 -4.46 -1.79
CA MET A 88 -1.26 -3.49 -2.30
C MET A 88 -2.46 -4.19 -2.97
N ASP A 89 -2.21 -5.25 -3.75
CA ASP A 89 -3.23 -6.12 -4.36
C ASP A 89 -4.13 -6.72 -3.27
N GLU A 90 -3.55 -7.42 -2.29
CA GLU A 90 -4.34 -8.05 -1.23
C GLU A 90 -5.11 -7.03 -0.37
N LEU A 91 -4.60 -5.81 -0.22
CA LEU A 91 -5.33 -4.75 0.48
C LEU A 91 -6.48 -4.19 -0.34
N GLU A 92 -6.36 -4.14 -1.67
CA GLU A 92 -7.41 -3.71 -2.58
C GLU A 92 -8.55 -4.74 -2.63
N GLU A 93 -8.23 -6.03 -2.67
CA GLU A 93 -9.20 -7.13 -2.63
C GLU A 93 -10.08 -7.11 -1.35
N LEU A 94 -9.58 -6.59 -0.23
CA LEU A 94 -10.37 -6.44 1.01
C LEU A 94 -11.54 -5.45 0.86
N ASP A 95 -11.44 -4.49 -0.06
CA ASP A 95 -12.52 -3.58 -0.41
C ASP A 95 -13.57 -4.30 -1.28
N GLU A 96 -13.13 -5.09 -2.25
CA GLU A 96 -14.00 -5.85 -3.16
C GLU A 96 -14.78 -6.97 -2.44
N GLU A 97 -14.12 -7.73 -1.56
CA GLU A 97 -14.72 -8.89 -0.89
C GLU A 97 -15.46 -8.53 0.41
N GLY A 98 -15.22 -7.33 0.96
CA GLY A 98 -15.75 -6.93 2.26
C GLY A 98 -15.10 -7.65 3.46
N THR A 99 -13.93 -8.27 3.25
CA THR A 99 -13.20 -9.05 4.26
C THR A 99 -12.48 -8.12 5.26
N ASP A 100 -12.45 -8.48 6.55
CA ASP A 100 -11.76 -7.67 7.58
C ASP A 100 -10.23 -7.76 7.49
N LEU A 101 -9.55 -6.64 7.77
CA LEU A 101 -8.09 -6.59 7.90
C LEU A 101 -7.69 -6.96 9.35
N THR A 102 -7.31 -8.21 9.59
CA THR A 102 -6.93 -8.65 10.94
C THR A 102 -5.48 -8.27 11.29
N VAL A 103 -5.14 -8.20 12.58
CA VAL A 103 -3.75 -7.97 13.03
C VAL A 103 -2.80 -9.05 12.52
N GLU A 104 -3.23 -10.32 12.49
CA GLU A 104 -2.44 -11.43 11.96
C GLU A 104 -2.14 -11.24 10.46
N THR A 105 -3.14 -10.82 9.69
CA THR A 105 -2.99 -10.48 8.27
C THR A 105 -1.96 -9.35 8.09
N VAL A 106 -2.03 -8.32 8.94
CA VAL A 106 -1.10 -7.18 8.89
C VAL A 106 0.31 -7.61 9.23
N ASP A 107 0.51 -8.42 10.26
CA ASP A 107 1.83 -8.95 10.63
C ASP A 107 2.43 -9.78 9.49
N ARG A 108 1.61 -10.55 8.77
CA ARG A 108 2.01 -11.27 7.55
C ARG A 108 2.51 -10.32 6.46
N TYR A 109 1.79 -9.22 6.20
CA TYR A 109 2.19 -8.23 5.19
C TYR A 109 3.48 -7.53 5.56
N ILE A 110 3.63 -7.09 6.83
CA ILE A 110 4.85 -6.48 7.32
C ILE A 110 6.03 -7.44 7.15
N TYR A 111 5.86 -8.71 7.53
CA TYR A 111 6.89 -9.73 7.34
C TYR A 111 7.29 -9.89 5.87
N ALA A 112 6.30 -9.94 4.96
CA ALA A 112 6.54 -10.04 3.52
C ALA A 112 7.39 -8.86 3.02
N LEU A 113 7.02 -7.63 3.38
CA LEU A 113 7.72 -6.39 2.99
C LEU A 113 9.14 -6.31 3.54
N GLN A 114 9.34 -6.68 4.81
CA GLN A 114 10.65 -6.68 5.46
C GLN A 114 11.64 -7.66 4.81
N ASN A 115 11.14 -8.74 4.23
CA ASN A 115 11.96 -9.78 3.59
C ASN A 115 11.98 -9.69 2.06
N ASN A 116 11.32 -8.69 1.47
CA ASN A 116 11.13 -8.55 0.03
C ASN A 116 10.52 -9.82 -0.62
N ILE A 117 9.47 -10.34 0.00
CA ILE A 117 8.75 -11.53 -0.45
C ILE A 117 7.34 -11.11 -0.86
N GLU A 118 6.83 -11.68 -1.96
CA GLU A 118 5.43 -11.49 -2.36
C GLU A 118 4.51 -12.29 -1.45
N VAL A 119 3.38 -11.72 -1.01
CA VAL A 119 2.46 -12.33 -0.03
C VAL A 119 2.05 -13.76 -0.40
N TRP A 120 1.67 -13.98 -1.66
CA TRP A 120 1.24 -15.29 -2.16
C TRP A 120 2.33 -16.37 -2.10
N LYS A 121 3.63 -16.01 -1.99
CA LYS A 121 4.73 -16.97 -1.82
C LYS A 121 4.71 -17.58 -0.41
N LEU A 122 4.32 -16.81 0.60
CA LEU A 122 4.23 -17.28 1.99
C LEU A 122 3.18 -18.39 2.14
N GLU A 123 2.10 -18.33 1.36
CA GLU A 123 1.06 -19.36 1.39
C GLU A 123 1.47 -20.69 0.74
N LYS A 124 2.31 -20.62 -0.29
CA LYS A 124 2.81 -21.79 -1.00
C LYS A 124 3.77 -22.60 -0.12
N ASP A 125 4.56 -21.93 0.71
CA ASP A 125 5.47 -22.59 1.64
C ASP A 125 4.71 -23.25 2.79
N ASN A 126 3.70 -22.58 3.35
CA ASN A 126 2.78 -23.18 4.34
C ASN A 126 2.06 -24.44 3.83
N LYS A 127 1.66 -24.47 2.55
CA LYS A 127 1.03 -25.66 1.92
C LYS A 127 2.05 -26.78 1.69
N LYS A 128 3.30 -26.47 1.34
CA LYS A 128 4.37 -27.46 1.16
C LYS A 128 4.78 -28.12 2.48
N GLU A 129 4.91 -27.36 3.57
CA GLU A 129 5.26 -27.89 4.89
C GLU A 129 4.19 -28.84 5.44
N ARG A 130 2.91 -28.48 5.29
CA ARG A 130 1.77 -29.36 5.69
C ARG A 130 1.72 -30.66 4.90
N ASN A 131 2.15 -30.65 3.63
CA ASN A 131 2.16 -31.84 2.78
C ASN A 131 3.38 -32.75 3.03
N GLN A 132 4.41 -32.29 3.77
CA GLN A 132 5.58 -33.09 4.15
C GLN A 132 5.45 -33.75 5.53
N GLN A 133 4.41 -33.39 6.30
CA GLN A 133 4.13 -33.95 7.63
C GLN A 133 3.00 -35.00 7.62
N ASN A 134 2.48 -35.36 6.44
CA ASN A 134 1.43 -36.37 6.25
C ASN A 134 1.95 -37.61 5.50
#